data_AF-A0A1K0IIQ6-F1
#
_entry.id   AF-A0A1K0IIQ6-F1
#
_cell.length_a   1.000
_cell.length_b   1.000
_cell.length_c   1.000
_cell.angle_alpha   90.00
_cell.angle_beta   90.00
_cell.angle_gamma   90.00
#
_symmetry.space_group_name_H-M   'P 1'
#
loop_
_entity.id
_entity.type
_entity.pdbx_description
1 polymer ?
#
loop_
_entity_poly.entity_id
_entity_poly.type
_entity_poly.pdbx_seq_one_letter_code
_entity_poly.pdbx_strand_id
1 'polypeptide(L)'
;MTEVDLGTRPRDERAFAAPGEPYYRELATIEAQAYRRMLDRVFWHPPADVLRFEIRAVPFGDGTQYTVTAILDGIGEVWFDHDSLPARWDTIATYEVSWSLTEFQGAIHGVEVVSFEKPGGKRGNERMPDYASVQDPAEAARYRWNVVNRLRKAGIALK
;
A
#
# COMPACT_ATOMS: atom_id res chain seq x y z
N MET A 1 -19.98 -10.01 -3.43
CA MET A 1 -19.01 -9.32 -2.58
C MET A 1 -18.36 -10.27 -1.57
N THR A 2 -17.06 -10.47 -1.70
CA THR A 2 -16.20 -11.26 -0.81
C THR A 2 -15.12 -10.34 -0.23
N GLU A 3 -14.77 -10.50 1.04
CA GLU A 3 -13.76 -9.68 1.72
C GLU A 3 -12.62 -10.55 2.24
N VAL A 4 -11.38 -10.10 2.04
CA VAL A 4 -10.18 -10.82 2.47
C VAL A 4 -9.28 -9.86 3.25
N ASP A 5 -8.98 -10.18 4.52
CA ASP A 5 -8.03 -9.44 5.33
C ASP A 5 -6.59 -9.78 4.90
N LEU A 6 -5.81 -8.75 4.57
CA LEU A 6 -4.43 -8.86 4.09
C LEU A 6 -3.41 -8.39 5.14
N GLY A 7 -3.87 -7.94 6.31
CA GLY A 7 -3.03 -7.29 7.30
C GLY A 7 -2.58 -5.89 6.88
N THR A 8 -1.62 -5.33 7.61
CA THR A 8 -1.23 -3.90 7.49
C THR A 8 -0.05 -3.65 6.54
N ARG A 9 0.65 -4.71 6.12
CA ARG A 9 1.92 -4.64 5.37
C ARG A 9 2.23 -5.98 4.68
N PRO A 10 3.26 -6.05 3.81
CA PRO A 10 3.77 -7.31 3.26
C PRO A 10 4.16 -8.31 4.36
N ARG A 11 3.97 -9.60 4.09
CA ARG A 11 4.02 -10.67 5.10
C ARG A 11 5.36 -10.82 5.84
N ASP A 12 6.48 -10.53 5.17
CA ASP A 12 7.83 -10.72 5.75
C ASP A 12 8.38 -9.40 6.33
N GLU A 13 7.62 -8.31 6.23
CA GLU A 13 8.00 -7.00 6.78
C GLU A 13 7.67 -6.91 8.27
N ARG A 14 8.52 -6.20 9.01
CA ARG A 14 8.33 -5.98 10.45
C ARG A 14 7.44 -4.75 10.70
N ALA A 15 6.73 -4.78 11.81
CA ALA A 15 6.00 -3.62 12.30
C ALA A 15 6.95 -2.51 12.72
N PHE A 16 6.56 -1.27 12.42
CA PHE A 16 7.16 -0.11 13.06
C PHE A 16 6.74 -0.01 14.52
N ALA A 17 5.50 -0.39 14.83
CA ALA A 17 4.99 -0.43 16.20
C ALA A 17 3.94 -1.54 16.37
N ALA A 18 3.91 -2.16 17.54
CA ALA A 18 2.86 -3.08 17.95
C ALA A 18 1.65 -2.33 18.55
N PRO A 19 0.43 -2.91 18.53
CA PRO A 19 -0.70 -2.33 19.24
C PRO A 19 -0.36 -2.04 20.72
N GLY A 20 -0.66 -0.81 21.16
CA GLY A 20 -0.34 -0.35 22.52
C GLY A 20 1.02 0.36 22.66
N GLU A 21 1.88 0.31 21.65
CA GLU A 21 3.12 1.09 21.63
C GLU A 21 2.87 2.57 21.25
N PRO A 22 3.77 3.49 21.65
CA PRO A 22 3.67 4.89 21.25
C PRO A 22 3.57 5.05 19.73
N TYR A 23 2.73 5.98 19.28
CA TYR A 23 2.53 6.30 17.86
C TYR A 23 2.04 5.15 16.98
N TYR A 24 1.57 4.06 17.58
CA TYR A 24 1.10 2.89 16.84
C TYR A 24 0.06 3.24 15.78
N ARG A 25 -0.91 4.10 16.11
CA ARG A 25 -1.96 4.51 15.17
C ARG A 25 -1.39 5.16 13.92
N GLU A 26 -0.49 6.12 14.12
CA GLU A 26 0.13 6.89 13.05
C GLU A 26 1.02 5.99 12.18
N LEU A 27 1.86 5.17 12.81
CA LEU A 27 2.77 4.26 12.13
C LEU A 27 2.04 3.15 11.37
N ALA A 28 1.03 2.53 11.98
CA ALA A 28 0.20 1.52 11.32
C ALA A 28 -0.60 2.11 10.16
N THR A 29 -1.02 3.37 10.26
CA THR A 29 -1.69 4.08 9.15
C THR A 29 -0.72 4.34 7.99
N ILE A 30 0.53 4.72 8.27
CA ILE A 30 1.57 4.87 7.24
C ILE A 30 1.81 3.55 6.50
N GLU A 31 2.01 2.46 7.25
CA GLU A 31 2.18 1.10 6.68
C GLU A 31 0.97 0.71 5.82
N ALA A 32 -0.25 0.83 6.36
CA ALA A 32 -1.47 0.44 5.66
C ALA A 32 -1.69 1.24 4.37
N GLN A 33 -1.39 2.53 4.37
CA GLN A 33 -1.52 3.38 3.19
C GLN A 33 -0.53 3.03 2.09
N ALA A 34 0.74 2.81 2.45
CA ALA A 34 1.75 2.38 1.50
C ALA A 34 1.43 0.98 0.95
N TYR A 35 0.98 0.06 1.81
CA TYR A 35 0.62 -1.28 1.40
C TYR A 35 -0.59 -1.31 0.48
N ARG A 36 -1.65 -0.53 0.79
CA ARG A 36 -2.82 -0.38 -0.10
C ARG A 36 -2.41 0.08 -1.50
N ARG A 37 -1.56 1.12 -1.60
CA ARG A 37 -1.08 1.63 -2.90
C ARG A 37 -0.15 0.64 -3.61
N MET A 38 0.66 -0.11 -2.86
CA MET A 38 1.44 -1.21 -3.41
C MET A 38 0.55 -2.29 -4.01
N LEU A 39 -0.50 -2.70 -3.31
CA LEU A 39 -1.46 -3.68 -3.79
C LEU A 39 -2.20 -3.19 -5.05
N ASP A 40 -2.57 -1.91 -5.10
CA ASP A 40 -3.10 -1.30 -6.34
C ASP A 40 -2.13 -1.52 -7.52
N ARG A 41 -0.81 -1.39 -7.32
CA ARG A 41 0.19 -1.67 -8.37
C ARG A 41 0.37 -3.15 -8.68
N VAL A 42 0.48 -4.00 -7.65
CA VAL A 42 0.67 -5.46 -7.77
C VAL A 42 -0.47 -6.09 -8.57
N PHE A 43 -1.69 -5.60 -8.37
CA PHE A 43 -2.89 -6.05 -9.09
C PHE A 43 -3.21 -5.20 -10.33
N TRP A 44 -2.23 -4.44 -10.82
CA TRP A 44 -2.29 -3.66 -12.07
C TRP A 44 -3.48 -2.70 -12.16
N HIS A 45 -3.71 -1.94 -11.09
CA HIS A 45 -4.75 -0.91 -10.96
C HIS A 45 -6.14 -1.43 -11.33
N PRO A 46 -6.68 -2.37 -10.55
CA PRO A 46 -7.97 -2.97 -10.85
C PRO A 46 -9.11 -1.93 -10.88
N PRO A 47 -10.16 -2.16 -11.70
CA PRO A 47 -11.41 -1.41 -11.58
C PRO A 47 -11.97 -1.54 -10.15
N ALA A 48 -12.32 -0.41 -9.53
CA ALA A 48 -12.71 -0.37 -8.11
C ALA A 48 -14.03 -1.09 -7.80
N ASP A 49 -14.86 -1.31 -8.83
CA ASP A 49 -16.09 -2.10 -8.79
C ASP A 49 -15.83 -3.61 -8.89
N VAL A 50 -14.60 -4.02 -9.20
CA VAL A 50 -14.19 -5.43 -9.33
C VAL A 50 -13.29 -5.86 -8.19
N LEU A 51 -12.24 -5.08 -7.94
CA LEU A 51 -11.29 -5.31 -6.85
C LEU A 51 -10.82 -3.94 -6.36
N ARG A 52 -10.96 -3.71 -5.05
CA ARG A 52 -10.36 -2.54 -4.40
C ARG A 52 -9.80 -2.92 -3.04
N PHE A 53 -8.82 -2.14 -2.60
CA PHE A 53 -8.19 -2.31 -1.30
C PHE A 53 -8.61 -1.16 -0.38
N GLU A 54 -9.16 -1.50 0.78
CA GLU A 54 -9.64 -0.54 1.77
C GLU A 54 -8.85 -0.69 3.07
N ILE A 55 -8.53 0.43 3.71
CA ILE A 55 -7.95 0.40 5.07
C ILE A 55 -9.11 0.36 6.05
N ARG A 56 -9.09 -0.63 6.95
CA ARG A 56 -10.08 -0.79 8.00
C ARG A 56 -9.45 -0.64 9.36
N ALA A 57 -10.17 0.04 10.24
CA ALA A 57 -9.91 0.07 11.66
C ALA A 57 -10.81 -0.97 12.31
N VAL A 58 -10.23 -2.09 12.74
CA VAL A 58 -10.96 -3.20 13.36
C VAL A 58 -10.66 -3.25 14.87
N PRO A 59 -11.66 -3.48 15.74
CA PRO A 59 -11.39 -3.69 17.17
C PRO A 59 -10.45 -4.88 17.38
N PHE A 60 -9.41 -4.72 18.20
CA PHE A 60 -8.47 -5.79 18.53
C PHE A 60 -7.98 -5.64 19.97
N GLY A 61 -8.35 -6.60 20.83
CA GLY A 61 -8.09 -6.51 22.26
C GLY A 61 -8.78 -5.27 22.87
N ASP A 62 -8.01 -4.45 23.58
CA ASP A 62 -8.40 -3.15 24.12
C ASP A 62 -8.11 -1.97 23.17
N GLY A 63 -7.58 -2.25 21.97
CA GLY A 63 -7.17 -1.26 20.99
C GLY A 63 -7.87 -1.40 19.64
N THR A 64 -7.25 -0.80 18.63
CA THR A 64 -7.69 -0.85 17.23
C THR A 64 -6.56 -1.41 16.39
N GLN A 65 -6.83 -2.40 15.54
CA GLN A 65 -5.91 -2.83 14.52
C GLN A 65 -6.24 -2.17 13.19
N TYR A 66 -5.22 -1.68 12.49
CA TYR A 66 -5.38 -1.21 11.12
C TYR A 66 -4.99 -2.34 10.18
N THR A 67 -5.86 -2.66 9.22
CA THR A 67 -5.61 -3.69 8.21
C THR A 67 -6.03 -3.20 6.84
N VAL A 68 -5.43 -3.77 5.79
CA VAL A 68 -5.86 -3.59 4.42
C VAL A 68 -6.73 -4.78 4.05
N THR A 69 -7.94 -4.53 3.60
CA THR A 69 -8.91 -5.55 3.17
C THR A 69 -9.10 -5.46 1.67
N ALA A 70 -8.96 -6.58 0.96
CA ALA A 70 -9.40 -6.70 -0.42
C ALA A 70 -10.91 -6.88 -0.45
N ILE A 71 -11.60 -6.03 -1.20
CA ILE A 71 -13.03 -6.14 -1.49
C ILE A 71 -13.18 -6.62 -2.91
N LEU A 72 -13.72 -7.83 -3.08
CA LEU A 72 -13.89 -8.51 -4.36
C LEU A 72 -15.37 -8.46 -4.74
N ASP A 73 -15.68 -8.04 -5.96
CA ASP A 73 -17.04 -8.12 -6.50
C ASP A 73 -17.07 -8.56 -7.96
N GLY A 74 -18.17 -9.17 -8.38
CA GLY A 74 -18.31 -9.76 -9.72
C GLY A 74 -17.15 -10.70 -10.07
N ILE A 75 -16.27 -10.27 -10.99
CA ILE A 75 -15.09 -11.03 -11.43
C ILE A 75 -13.85 -10.82 -10.53
N GLY A 76 -14.01 -10.21 -9.35
CA GLY A 76 -12.92 -9.88 -8.43
C GLY A 76 -12.06 -11.07 -8.01
N GLU A 77 -12.65 -12.27 -7.89
CA GLU A 77 -11.93 -13.51 -7.60
C GLU A 77 -10.98 -13.97 -8.73
N VAL A 78 -11.17 -13.46 -9.95
CA VAL A 78 -10.23 -13.71 -11.07
C VAL A 78 -9.08 -12.70 -11.03
N TRP A 79 -9.35 -11.47 -10.59
CA TRP A 79 -8.33 -10.43 -10.46
C TRP A 79 -7.38 -10.70 -9.29
N PHE A 80 -7.97 -11.08 -8.15
CA PHE A 80 -7.27 -11.33 -6.90
C PHE A 80 -6.69 -12.74 -6.86
N ASP A 81 -5.46 -12.84 -6.36
CA ASP A 81 -4.73 -14.08 -6.17
C ASP A 81 -3.86 -13.91 -4.93
N HIS A 82 -4.11 -14.73 -3.92
CA HIS A 82 -3.44 -14.62 -2.64
C HIS A 82 -1.94 -14.91 -2.75
N ASP A 83 -1.54 -15.79 -3.68
CA ASP A 83 -0.12 -16.12 -3.90
C ASP A 83 0.65 -14.99 -4.59
N SER A 84 -0.07 -14.01 -5.16
CA SER A 84 0.51 -12.79 -5.73
C SER A 84 0.79 -11.72 -4.67
N LEU A 85 0.42 -11.92 -3.40
CA LEU A 85 0.70 -10.96 -2.33
C LEU A 85 2.21 -10.80 -2.12
N PRO A 86 2.70 -9.56 -2.00
CA PRO A 86 4.13 -9.34 -1.89
C PRO A 86 4.65 -9.80 -0.53
N ALA A 87 5.85 -10.38 -0.56
CA ALA A 87 6.59 -10.73 0.64
C ALA A 87 7.20 -9.50 1.33
N ARG A 88 7.64 -8.51 0.52
CA ARG A 88 8.41 -7.33 0.95
C ARG A 88 7.89 -6.08 0.26
N TRP A 89 8.32 -4.91 0.73
CA TRP A 89 8.04 -3.64 0.05
C TRP A 89 8.65 -3.60 -1.36
N ASP A 90 7.93 -3.04 -2.34
CA ASP A 90 8.55 -2.61 -3.59
C ASP A 90 9.32 -1.28 -3.38
N THR A 91 10.08 -0.89 -4.39
CA THR A 91 10.88 0.34 -4.37
C THR A 91 10.00 1.57 -4.10
N ILE A 92 8.83 1.65 -4.72
CA ILE A 92 7.92 2.80 -4.54
C ILE A 92 7.43 2.87 -3.08
N ALA A 93 6.91 1.77 -2.53
CA ALA A 93 6.42 1.72 -1.17
C ALA A 93 7.53 2.03 -0.17
N THR A 94 8.76 1.62 -0.45
CA THR A 94 9.93 1.98 0.38
C THR A 94 10.14 3.49 0.42
N TYR A 95 10.05 4.19 -0.72
CA TYR A 95 10.14 5.65 -0.76
C TYR A 95 8.94 6.34 -0.10
N GLU A 96 7.72 5.86 -0.35
CA GLU A 96 6.50 6.41 0.25
C GLU A 96 6.54 6.31 1.79
N VAL A 97 6.94 5.15 2.31
CA VAL A 97 7.10 4.91 3.75
C VAL A 97 8.19 5.80 4.32
N SER A 98 9.35 5.88 3.67
CA SER A 98 10.47 6.72 4.13
C SER A 98 10.08 8.19 4.19
N TRP A 99 9.41 8.69 3.14
CA TRP A 99 8.90 10.05 3.11
C TRP A 99 7.91 10.30 4.24
N SER A 100 6.92 9.42 4.41
CA SER A 100 5.88 9.54 5.42
C SER A 100 6.43 9.50 6.85
N LEU A 101 7.42 8.64 7.11
CA LEU A 101 8.10 8.57 8.40
C LEU A 101 8.91 9.83 8.67
N THR A 102 9.55 10.40 7.65
CA THR A 102 10.33 11.63 7.80
C THR A 102 9.42 12.82 8.13
N GLU A 103 8.30 12.96 7.40
CA GLU A 103 7.28 13.97 7.70
C GLU A 103 6.70 13.81 9.11
N PHE A 104 6.43 12.57 9.52
CA PHE A 104 5.93 12.26 10.86
C PHE A 104 6.94 12.64 11.96
N GLN A 105 8.22 12.32 11.79
CA GLN A 105 9.28 12.70 12.73
C GLN A 105 9.45 14.22 12.79
N GLY A 106 9.43 14.90 11.65
CA GLY A 106 9.45 16.36 11.58
C GLY A 106 8.31 17.00 12.37
N ALA A 107 7.10 16.45 12.21
CA ALA A 107 5.92 16.91 12.93
C ALA A 107 6.02 16.68 14.45
N ILE A 108 6.52 15.52 14.90
CA ILE A 108 6.70 15.23 16.33
C ILE A 108 7.74 16.16 16.97
N HIS A 109 8.86 16.38 16.30
CA HIS A 109 9.99 17.12 16.87
C HIS A 109 9.96 18.62 16.58
N GLY A 110 8.99 19.10 15.79
CA GLY A 110 8.93 20.50 15.34
C GLY A 110 10.12 20.90 14.46
N VAL A 111 10.79 19.92 13.85
CA VAL A 111 12.00 20.10 13.03
C VAL A 111 11.61 20.23 11.56
N GLU A 112 12.30 21.10 10.84
CA GLU A 112 12.18 21.19 9.38
C GLU A 112 12.84 19.98 8.74
N VAL A 113 12.04 19.16 8.06
CA VAL A 113 12.55 18.04 7.27
C VAL A 113 13.25 18.59 6.04
N VAL A 114 14.55 18.38 5.96
CA VAL A 114 15.30 18.64 4.74
C VAL A 114 15.11 17.42 3.83
N SER A 115 14.13 17.48 2.94
CA SER A 115 13.97 16.46 1.90
C SER A 115 15.09 16.57 0.87
N PHE A 116 15.52 15.44 0.31
CA PHE A 116 16.65 15.37 -0.63
C PHE A 116 16.44 16.16 -1.94
N GLU A 117 15.25 16.73 -2.17
CA GLU A 117 14.90 17.38 -3.43
C GLU A 117 14.58 18.88 -3.37
N LYS A 118 14.78 19.62 -2.26
CA LYS A 118 14.67 21.09 -2.41
C LYS A 118 15.45 21.97 -1.43
N PRO A 119 16.29 22.88 -1.95
CA PRO A 119 16.52 24.17 -1.32
C PRO A 119 15.24 25.03 -1.46
N GLY A 120 14.53 25.30 -0.36
CA GLY A 120 13.58 26.42 -0.26
C GLY A 120 12.08 26.14 -0.49
N GLY A 121 11.56 24.94 -0.20
CA GLY A 121 10.11 24.67 -0.16
C GLY A 121 9.42 25.25 1.09
N LYS A 122 8.19 25.78 0.97
CA LYS A 122 7.40 26.28 2.11
C LYS A 122 6.62 25.14 2.79
N ARG A 123 6.62 25.18 4.13
CA ARG A 123 5.97 24.24 5.07
C ARG A 123 4.54 23.80 4.70
N GLY A 124 4.26 22.53 4.99
CA GLY A 124 2.96 22.07 5.51
C GLY A 124 1.89 21.67 4.48
N ASN A 125 2.23 21.62 3.19
CA ASN A 125 1.32 21.19 2.12
C ASN A 125 2.04 20.38 1.03
N GLU A 126 3.22 19.83 1.33
CA GLU A 126 3.96 19.06 0.34
C GLU A 126 3.24 17.74 0.10
N ARG A 127 2.64 17.62 -1.09
CA ARG A 127 2.05 16.38 -1.55
C ARG A 127 3.18 15.37 -1.70
N MET A 128 2.98 14.16 -1.18
CA MET A 128 3.93 13.05 -1.36
C MET A 128 4.37 12.98 -2.82
N PRO A 129 5.69 12.95 -3.11
CA PRO A 129 6.19 12.90 -4.47
C PRO A 129 5.64 11.68 -5.22
N ASP A 130 5.51 11.83 -6.54
CA ASP A 130 5.19 10.69 -7.39
C ASP A 130 6.45 9.87 -7.66
N TYR A 131 6.51 8.69 -7.05
CA TYR A 131 7.62 7.75 -7.19
C TYR A 131 7.41 6.75 -8.35
N ALA A 132 6.37 6.90 -9.19
CA ALA A 132 6.13 5.97 -10.29
C ALA A 132 7.34 5.81 -11.24
N SER A 133 8.15 6.86 -11.41
CA SER A 133 9.35 6.84 -12.26
C SER A 133 10.48 5.95 -11.74
N VAL A 134 10.50 5.60 -10.44
CA VAL A 134 11.51 4.72 -9.85
C VAL A 134 11.11 3.24 -9.87
N GLN A 135 9.92 2.91 -10.38
CA GLN A 135 9.50 1.52 -10.52
C GLN A 135 10.38 0.79 -11.54
N ASP A 136 10.83 -0.42 -11.20
CA ASP A 136 11.48 -1.30 -12.17
C ASP A 136 10.48 -1.67 -13.28
N PRO A 137 10.75 -1.34 -14.56
CA PRO A 137 9.86 -1.68 -15.67
C PRO A 137 9.60 -3.19 -15.80
N ALA A 138 10.56 -4.04 -15.44
CA ALA A 138 10.40 -5.49 -15.50
C ALA A 138 9.42 -5.98 -14.42
N GLU A 139 9.47 -5.39 -13.22
CA GLU A 139 8.51 -5.65 -12.16
C GLU A 139 7.10 -5.20 -12.54
N ALA A 140 6.97 -3.97 -13.05
CA ALA A 140 5.68 -3.45 -13.53
C ALA A 140 5.07 -4.34 -14.62
N ALA A 141 5.90 -4.81 -15.56
CA ALA A 141 5.47 -5.75 -16.59
C ALA A 141 5.03 -7.10 -16.00
N ARG A 142 5.74 -7.62 -14.99
CA ARG A 142 5.38 -8.86 -14.29
C ARG A 142 4.01 -8.76 -13.63
N TYR A 143 3.72 -7.67 -12.90
CA TYR A 143 2.41 -7.45 -12.29
C TYR A 143 1.29 -7.46 -13.32
N ARG A 144 1.46 -6.71 -14.41
CA ARG A 144 0.53 -6.71 -15.53
C ARG A 144 0.31 -8.12 -16.10
N TRP A 145 1.39 -8.84 -16.40
CA TRP A 145 1.28 -10.17 -17.02
C TRP A 145 0.61 -11.19 -16.11
N ASN A 146 0.82 -11.13 -14.79
CA ASN A 146 0.14 -11.99 -13.83
C ASN A 146 -1.39 -11.81 -13.92
N VAL A 147 -1.87 -10.56 -13.91
CA VAL A 147 -3.30 -10.24 -14.03
C VAL A 147 -3.84 -10.66 -15.40
N VAL A 148 -3.17 -10.28 -16.49
CA VAL A 148 -3.58 -10.61 -17.86
C VAL A 148 -3.70 -12.12 -18.06
N ASN A 149 -2.76 -12.90 -17.54
CA ASN A 149 -2.79 -14.36 -17.67
C ASN A 149 -3.96 -14.97 -16.89
N ARG A 150 -4.30 -14.44 -15.70
CA ARG A 150 -5.49 -14.88 -14.94
C ARG A 150 -6.77 -14.58 -15.71
N LEU A 151 -6.91 -13.35 -16.21
CA LEU A 151 -8.09 -12.93 -17.00
C LEU A 151 -8.26 -13.78 -18.26
N ARG A 152 -7.16 -14.04 -18.99
CA ARG A 152 -7.17 -14.91 -20.17
C ARG A 152 -7.58 -16.34 -19.81
N LYS A 153 -7.04 -16.90 -18.72
CA LYS A 153 -7.37 -18.26 -18.27
C LYS A 153 -8.85 -18.39 -17.91
N ALA A 154 -9.46 -17.33 -17.40
CA ALA A 154 -10.89 -17.26 -17.11
C ALA A 154 -11.77 -16.93 -18.33
N GLY A 155 -11.19 -16.77 -19.53
CA GLY A 155 -11.94 -16.42 -20.74
C GLY A 155 -12.45 -14.97 -20.76
N ILE A 156 -11.91 -14.09 -19.91
CA ILE A 156 -12.32 -12.69 -19.83
C ILE A 156 -11.55 -11.89 -20.88
N ALA A 157 -12.28 -11.26 -21.79
CA ALA A 157 -11.70 -10.38 -22.80
C ALA A 157 -11.20 -9.09 -22.14
N LEU A 158 -9.92 -8.78 -22.36
CA LEU A 158 -9.35 -7.46 -22.08
C LEU A 158 -9.84 -6.53 -23.18
N LYS A 159 -10.72 -5.58 -22.83
CA LYS A 159 -11.14 -4.50 -23.73
C LYS A 159 -10.15 -3.35 -23.68
#